data_AF-A0A353DXA3-F1
#
_entry.id   AF-A0A353DXA3-F1
#
_cell.length_a   1.000
_cell.length_b   1.000
_cell.length_c   1.000
_cell.angle_alpha   90.00
_cell.angle_beta   90.00
_cell.angle_gamma   90.00
#
_symmetry.space_group_name_H-M   'P 1'
#
loop_
_entity.id
_entity.type
_entity.pdbx_description
1 polymer ?
#
loop_
_entity_poly.entity_id
_entity_poly.type
_entity_poly.pdbx_seq_one_letter_code
_entity_poly.pdbx_strand_id
1 'polypeptide(L)'
;MFIWIIAILLLLVWGAVGFFTGALAMLITLAGFLVALLASKALAPLMESLYVKMEFSNLIALKMLPPITAFLLVSLIFLIIGLVVHWKLSSRFKFAMDEVTRLRWTRMNRHCGASIGLFMGSAYTVLVGMLVYLMGYFSLQVASSNDQGWISRLNAVASGLEGSGMAKIARSICPAPETFFKVSDLLAFSRANPLLEVRYRNYPPFLKLSDDKMIQDIAADEGFNNLWTQQAALGEFMANPICQQIMTDQGFVDRMLAYDLEDLDAYLHTGESPAHKDESILGRWEFDANATINHFMRNTVGVTGKQIREFKAVAYGTDGGLTLVAHPDQKITIQADAKTFLKNAMRMGIMKAYKVDSETAETYVTQFMDGGGDQGNDDGYGDPYGGMSQGDYEMQQRYGLSPGAMSQQQGPSSDQISEFMEEMQKGFEDYFSNLDLQWKRVGRGRYEASGGQISIKKDYRLSLEAKNTFAGAKGGLLSDGSVMVFKRVW
;
A
#
# COMPACT_ATOMS: atom_id res chain seq x y z
N MET A 1 -28.55 -17.82 -9.88
CA MET A 1 -30.02 -17.75 -9.69
C MET A 1 -30.51 -16.38 -9.19
N PHE A 2 -29.81 -15.73 -8.24
CA PHE A 2 -30.25 -14.43 -7.68
C PHE A 2 -30.49 -13.31 -8.71
N ILE A 3 -29.65 -13.18 -9.74
CA ILE A 3 -29.85 -12.15 -10.78
C ILE A 3 -31.16 -12.33 -11.57
N TRP A 4 -31.59 -13.58 -11.80
CA TRP A 4 -32.85 -13.87 -12.49
C TRP A 4 -34.07 -13.49 -11.64
N ILE A 5 -33.96 -13.62 -10.31
CA ILE A 5 -35.01 -13.15 -9.40
C ILE A 5 -35.19 -11.64 -9.53
N ILE A 6 -34.08 -10.89 -9.58
CA ILE A 6 -34.10 -9.43 -9.78
C ILE A 6 -34.69 -9.09 -11.15
N ALA A 7 -34.28 -9.79 -12.21
CA ALA A 7 -34.80 -9.58 -13.56
C ALA A 7 -36.32 -9.81 -13.62
N ILE A 8 -36.81 -10.93 -13.09
CA ILE A 8 -38.25 -11.24 -13.05
C ILE A 8 -39.01 -10.20 -12.23
N LEU A 9 -38.46 -9.78 -11.09
CA LEU A 9 -39.08 -8.76 -10.26
C LEU A 9 -39.17 -7.42 -11.00
N LEU A 10 -38.11 -6.99 -11.68
CA LEU A 10 -38.12 -5.76 -12.48
C LEU A 10 -39.14 -5.85 -13.62
N LEU A 11 -39.22 -6.98 -14.32
CA LEU A 11 -40.23 -7.21 -15.36
C LEU A 11 -41.65 -7.16 -14.81
N LEU A 12 -41.91 -7.81 -13.67
CA LEU A 12 -43.22 -7.80 -13.04
C LEU A 12 -43.62 -6.41 -12.55
N VAL A 13 -42.72 -5.69 -11.88
CA VAL A 13 -42.97 -4.33 -11.39
C VAL A 13 -43.26 -3.39 -12.55
N TRP A 14 -42.39 -3.34 -13.56
CA TRP A 14 -42.60 -2.44 -14.69
C TRP A 14 -43.75 -2.86 -15.59
N GLY A 15 -44.00 -4.15 -15.76
CA GLY A 15 -45.18 -4.67 -16.45
C GLY A 15 -46.48 -4.31 -15.75
N ALA A 16 -46.53 -4.44 -14.42
CA ALA A 16 -47.69 -4.04 -13.60
C ALA A 16 -47.90 -2.52 -13.64
N VAL A 17 -46.84 -1.73 -13.44
CA VAL A 17 -46.89 -0.27 -13.58
C VAL A 17 -47.41 0.13 -14.96
N GLY A 18 -46.94 -0.52 -16.03
CA GLY A 18 -47.42 -0.27 -17.37
C GLY A 18 -48.87 -0.68 -17.61
N PHE A 19 -49.32 -1.79 -16.99
CA PHE A 19 -50.72 -2.20 -17.04
C PHE A 19 -51.66 -1.19 -16.39
N PHE A 20 -51.25 -0.58 -15.26
CA PHE A 20 -52.10 0.37 -14.52
C PHE A 20 -52.02 1.80 -15.08
N THR A 21 -50.84 2.25 -15.51
CA THR A 21 -50.63 3.62 -16.03
C THR A 21 -50.94 3.73 -17.52
N GLY A 22 -50.90 2.62 -18.25
CA GLY A 22 -51.24 2.53 -19.66
C GLY A 22 -50.14 2.95 -20.62
N ALA A 23 -50.33 2.63 -21.90
CA ALA A 23 -49.35 2.77 -22.96
C ALA A 23 -48.78 4.18 -23.11
N LEU A 24 -49.62 5.21 -23.06
CA LEU A 24 -49.16 6.57 -23.30
C LEU A 24 -48.27 7.11 -22.19
N ALA A 25 -48.57 6.83 -20.92
CA ALA A 25 -47.68 7.16 -19.81
C ALA A 25 -46.35 6.42 -19.98
N MET A 26 -46.41 5.14 -20.31
CA MET A 26 -45.22 4.30 -20.48
C MET A 26 -44.34 4.69 -21.67
N LEU A 27 -44.91 5.20 -22.77
CA LEU A 27 -44.12 5.75 -23.87
C LEU A 27 -43.37 7.02 -23.45
N ILE A 28 -44.01 7.87 -22.67
CA ILE A 28 -43.37 9.10 -22.15
C ILE A 28 -42.28 8.74 -21.14
N THR A 29 -42.50 7.75 -20.27
CA THR A 29 -41.46 7.28 -19.33
C THR A 29 -40.30 6.61 -20.05
N LEU A 30 -40.57 5.81 -21.10
CA LEU A 30 -39.56 5.22 -21.97
C LEU A 30 -38.71 6.31 -22.67
N ALA A 31 -39.37 7.32 -23.22
CA ALA A 31 -38.67 8.47 -23.81
C ALA A 31 -37.80 9.18 -22.77
N GLY A 32 -38.34 9.38 -21.56
CA GLY A 32 -37.61 9.93 -20.43
C GLY A 32 -36.37 9.14 -20.03
N PHE A 33 -36.46 7.81 -20.04
CA PHE A 33 -35.32 6.93 -19.78
C PHE A 33 -34.23 7.06 -20.83
N LEU A 34 -34.58 7.12 -22.12
CA LEU A 34 -33.60 7.34 -23.18
C LEU A 34 -32.94 8.72 -23.06
N VAL A 35 -33.73 9.76 -22.79
CA VAL A 35 -33.22 11.11 -22.53
C VAL A 35 -32.31 11.11 -21.29
N ALA A 36 -32.70 10.43 -20.22
CA ALA A 36 -31.92 10.32 -19.00
C ALA A 36 -30.59 9.61 -19.23
N LEU A 37 -30.56 8.51 -20.01
CA LEU A 37 -29.32 7.82 -20.37
C LEU A 37 -28.34 8.76 -21.08
N LEU A 38 -28.82 9.55 -22.04
CA LEU A 38 -27.99 10.47 -22.82
C LEU A 38 -27.58 11.71 -22.01
N ALA A 39 -28.48 12.25 -21.21
CA ALA A 39 -28.28 13.51 -20.49
C ALA A 39 -27.58 13.33 -19.13
N SER A 40 -27.60 12.13 -18.53
CA SER A 40 -27.03 11.85 -17.20
C SER A 40 -25.60 12.34 -17.03
N LYS A 41 -24.72 12.08 -18.01
CA LYS A 41 -23.32 12.53 -17.99
C LYS A 41 -23.20 14.06 -18.07
N ALA A 42 -24.01 14.70 -18.91
CA ALA A 42 -23.99 16.15 -19.07
C ALA A 42 -24.57 16.88 -17.84
N LEU A 43 -25.51 16.27 -17.14
CA LEU A 43 -26.14 16.78 -15.92
C LEU A 43 -25.36 16.42 -14.64
N ALA A 44 -24.38 15.53 -14.70
CA ALA A 44 -23.60 15.10 -13.55
C ALA A 44 -22.91 16.26 -12.78
N PRO A 45 -22.28 17.27 -13.44
CA PRO A 45 -21.64 18.38 -12.73
C PRO A 45 -22.62 19.22 -11.88
N LEU A 46 -23.89 19.32 -12.31
CA LEU A 46 -24.93 20.01 -11.55
C LEU A 46 -25.29 19.26 -10.27
N MET A 47 -25.30 17.93 -10.34
CA MET A 47 -25.52 17.09 -9.15
C MET A 47 -24.30 17.11 -8.24
N GLU A 48 -23.08 17.09 -8.77
CA GLU A 48 -21.84 17.17 -8.00
C GLU A 48 -21.80 18.41 -7.11
N SER A 49 -22.20 19.58 -7.63
CA SER A 49 -22.31 20.81 -6.82
C SER A 49 -23.25 20.68 -5.62
N LEU A 50 -24.30 19.85 -5.71
CA LEU A 50 -25.20 19.59 -4.58
C LEU A 50 -24.51 18.70 -3.52
N TYR A 51 -23.77 17.67 -3.94
CA TYR A 51 -23.05 16.79 -3.01
C TYR A 51 -21.93 17.50 -2.27
N VAL A 52 -21.18 18.36 -2.96
CA VAL A 52 -20.13 19.18 -2.33
C VAL A 52 -20.73 20.12 -1.27
N LYS A 53 -21.89 20.72 -1.53
CA LYS A 53 -22.62 21.53 -0.53
C LYS A 53 -23.15 20.73 0.65
N MET A 54 -23.38 19.43 0.47
CA MET A 54 -23.81 18.50 1.52
C MET A 54 -22.64 17.83 2.25
N GLU A 55 -21.40 18.32 2.02
CA GLU A 55 -20.17 17.82 2.65
C GLU A 55 -19.87 16.33 2.38
N PHE A 56 -20.36 15.78 1.26
CA PHE A 56 -19.96 14.44 0.84
C PHE A 56 -18.49 14.45 0.37
N SER A 57 -17.61 13.80 1.13
CA SER A 57 -16.15 13.84 0.92
C SER A 57 -15.57 12.64 0.14
N ASN A 58 -16.32 11.56 -0.06
CA ASN A 58 -15.81 10.35 -0.70
C ASN A 58 -15.73 10.51 -2.24
N LEU A 59 -14.55 10.36 -2.85
CA LEU A 59 -14.38 10.56 -4.30
C LEU A 59 -15.11 9.51 -5.14
N ILE A 60 -15.19 8.27 -4.67
CA ILE A 60 -15.92 7.21 -5.37
C ILE A 60 -17.40 7.59 -5.42
N ALA A 61 -17.93 8.09 -4.31
CA ALA A 61 -19.28 8.62 -4.21
C ALA A 61 -19.48 9.82 -5.16
N LEU A 62 -18.56 10.79 -5.16
CA LEU A 62 -18.62 11.99 -6.03
C LEU A 62 -18.47 11.67 -7.52
N LYS A 63 -17.75 10.62 -7.91
CA LYS A 63 -17.64 10.21 -9.33
C LYS A 63 -18.81 9.36 -9.80
N MET A 64 -19.38 8.51 -8.93
CA MET A 64 -20.42 7.55 -9.32
C MET A 64 -21.86 8.04 -9.06
N LEU A 65 -22.13 8.70 -7.93
CA LEU A 65 -23.51 9.10 -7.57
C LEU A 65 -24.08 10.20 -8.46
N PRO A 66 -23.35 11.28 -8.82
CA PRO A 66 -23.92 12.37 -9.62
C PRO A 66 -24.56 11.95 -10.96
N PRO A 67 -23.94 11.12 -11.82
CA PRO A 67 -24.61 10.66 -13.04
C PRO A 67 -25.81 9.76 -12.74
N ILE A 68 -25.75 8.93 -11.70
CA ILE A 68 -26.87 8.06 -11.29
C ILE A 68 -28.05 8.90 -10.80
N THR A 69 -27.81 9.93 -9.98
CA THR A 69 -28.89 10.77 -9.45
C THR A 69 -29.45 11.71 -10.49
N ALA A 70 -28.63 12.24 -11.41
CA ALA A 70 -29.11 12.93 -12.59
C ALA A 70 -30.03 12.04 -13.44
N PHE A 71 -29.62 10.80 -13.68
CA PHE A 71 -30.43 9.82 -14.42
C PHE A 71 -31.78 9.55 -13.73
N LEU A 72 -31.78 9.33 -12.41
CA LEU A 72 -33.00 9.08 -11.63
C LEU A 72 -33.92 10.30 -11.63
N LEU A 73 -33.38 11.51 -11.47
CA LEU A 73 -34.15 12.75 -11.44
C LEU A 73 -34.84 13.01 -12.79
N VAL A 74 -34.12 12.91 -13.90
CA VAL A 74 -34.69 13.07 -15.25
C VAL A 74 -35.76 12.01 -15.50
N SER A 75 -35.47 10.74 -15.17
CA SER A 75 -36.45 9.65 -15.30
C SER A 75 -37.71 9.89 -14.48
N LEU A 76 -37.57 10.45 -13.27
CA LEU A 76 -38.68 10.80 -12.39
C LEU A 76 -39.54 11.93 -12.96
N ILE A 77 -38.93 12.97 -13.52
CA ILE A 77 -39.67 14.08 -14.17
C ILE A 77 -40.55 13.55 -15.29
N PHE A 78 -40.00 12.73 -16.19
CA PHE A 78 -40.76 12.15 -17.29
C PHE A 78 -41.83 11.17 -16.82
N LEU A 79 -41.59 10.46 -15.72
CA LEU A 79 -42.61 9.63 -15.08
C LEU A 79 -43.79 10.48 -14.60
N ILE A 80 -43.53 11.60 -13.94
CA ILE A 80 -44.58 12.53 -13.48
C ILE A 80 -45.34 13.11 -14.68
N ILE A 81 -44.63 13.58 -15.72
CA ILE A 81 -45.26 14.11 -16.94
C ILE A 81 -46.16 13.04 -17.59
N GLY A 82 -45.66 11.81 -17.72
CA GLY A 82 -46.40 10.69 -18.28
C GLY A 82 -47.70 10.40 -17.51
N LEU A 83 -47.64 10.41 -16.18
CA LEU A 83 -48.81 10.22 -15.32
C LEU A 83 -49.83 11.35 -15.46
N VAL A 84 -49.39 12.61 -15.50
CA VAL A 84 -50.27 13.78 -15.65
C VAL A 84 -50.97 13.76 -17.01
N VAL A 85 -50.24 13.47 -18.09
CA VAL A 85 -50.81 13.38 -19.44
C VAL A 85 -51.81 12.24 -19.51
N HIS A 86 -51.49 11.08 -18.92
CA HIS A 86 -52.43 9.96 -18.86
C HIS A 86 -53.70 10.32 -18.09
N TRP A 87 -53.58 10.96 -16.92
CA TRP A 87 -54.74 11.37 -16.13
C TRP A 87 -55.65 12.34 -16.90
N LYS A 88 -55.07 13.35 -17.56
CA LYS A 88 -55.80 14.34 -18.37
C LYS A 88 -56.52 13.68 -19.56
N LEU A 89 -55.84 12.76 -20.25
CA LEU A 89 -56.40 12.06 -21.40
C LEU A 89 -57.50 11.08 -20.97
N SER A 90 -57.27 10.32 -19.91
CA SER A 90 -58.25 9.40 -19.31
C SER A 90 -59.53 10.13 -18.91
N SER A 91 -59.40 11.32 -18.31
CA SER A 91 -60.53 12.19 -17.99
C SER A 91 -61.31 12.60 -19.25
N ARG A 92 -60.63 13.03 -20.33
CA ARG A 92 -61.30 13.36 -21.59
C ARG A 92 -62.05 12.16 -22.20
N PHE A 93 -61.43 10.99 -22.25
CA PHE A 93 -62.09 9.78 -22.76
C PHE A 93 -63.27 9.33 -21.88
N LYS A 94 -63.25 9.63 -20.58
CA LYS A 94 -64.35 9.30 -19.68
C LYS A 94 -65.60 10.15 -19.94
N PHE A 95 -65.44 11.42 -20.29
CA PHE A 95 -66.54 12.38 -20.42
C PHE A 95 -66.96 12.69 -21.86
N ALA A 96 -66.12 12.42 -22.87
CA ALA A 96 -66.38 12.84 -24.25
C ALA A 96 -66.68 11.70 -25.24
N MET A 97 -66.48 10.43 -24.86
CA MET A 97 -66.55 9.29 -25.78
C MET A 97 -67.65 8.30 -25.41
N ASP A 98 -68.21 7.64 -26.43
CA ASP A 98 -69.15 6.54 -26.28
C ASP A 98 -68.55 5.35 -25.50
N GLU A 99 -69.41 4.59 -24.82
CA GLU A 99 -69.02 3.55 -23.87
C GLU A 99 -68.25 2.40 -24.52
N VAL A 100 -68.62 2.02 -25.75
CA VAL A 100 -67.92 0.98 -26.53
C VAL A 100 -66.49 1.41 -26.86
N THR A 101 -66.32 2.66 -27.31
CA THR A 101 -65.01 3.23 -27.65
C THR A 101 -64.13 3.36 -26.40
N ARG A 102 -64.71 3.77 -25.27
CA ARG A 102 -64.02 3.88 -23.98
C ARG A 102 -63.50 2.52 -23.49
N LEU A 103 -64.31 1.46 -23.59
CA LEU A 103 -63.91 0.11 -23.17
C LEU A 103 -62.80 -0.46 -24.08
N ARG A 104 -62.91 -0.28 -25.40
CA ARG A 104 -61.86 -0.69 -26.36
C ARG A 104 -60.54 0.03 -26.10
N TRP A 105 -60.60 1.36 -25.93
CA TRP A 105 -59.43 2.18 -25.59
C TRP A 105 -58.78 1.71 -24.29
N THR A 106 -59.57 1.48 -23.23
CA THR A 106 -59.06 1.09 -21.92
C THR A 106 -58.33 -0.26 -21.98
N ARG A 107 -58.90 -1.26 -22.67
CA ARG A 107 -58.25 -2.58 -22.84
C ARG A 107 -56.95 -2.45 -23.64
N MET A 108 -57.00 -1.77 -24.78
CA MET A 108 -55.82 -1.55 -25.62
C MET A 108 -54.72 -0.83 -24.83
N ASN A 109 -55.05 0.28 -24.17
CA ASN A 109 -54.09 1.09 -23.43
C ASN A 109 -53.43 0.31 -22.28
N ARG A 110 -54.17 -0.56 -21.57
CA ARG A 110 -53.61 -1.39 -20.49
C ARG A 110 -52.70 -2.49 -21.02
N HIS A 111 -53.09 -3.22 -22.07
CA HIS A 111 -52.28 -4.30 -22.62
C HIS A 111 -51.02 -3.78 -23.32
N CYS A 112 -51.16 -2.73 -24.13
CA CYS A 112 -49.99 -2.07 -24.74
C CYS A 112 -49.07 -1.45 -23.67
N GLY A 113 -49.65 -0.89 -22.61
CA GLY A 113 -48.88 -0.39 -21.47
C GLY A 113 -48.07 -1.47 -20.77
N ALA A 114 -48.67 -2.65 -20.55
CA ALA A 114 -47.95 -3.80 -20.00
C ALA A 114 -46.78 -4.23 -20.89
N SER A 115 -46.96 -4.28 -22.22
CA SER A 115 -45.88 -4.63 -23.17
C SER A 115 -44.72 -3.63 -23.14
N ILE A 116 -45.01 -2.33 -23.13
CA ILE A 116 -43.97 -1.29 -23.02
C ILE A 116 -43.30 -1.35 -21.64
N GLY A 117 -44.06 -1.64 -20.59
CA GLY A 117 -43.53 -1.86 -19.24
C GLY A 117 -42.57 -3.05 -19.17
N LEU A 118 -42.87 -4.17 -19.82
CA LEU A 118 -41.95 -5.30 -19.90
C LEU A 118 -40.65 -4.95 -20.64
N PHE A 119 -40.75 -4.16 -21.72
CA PHE A 119 -39.56 -3.65 -22.42
C PHE A 119 -38.71 -2.77 -21.51
N MET A 120 -39.35 -1.87 -20.75
CA MET A 120 -38.68 -1.03 -19.76
C MET A 120 -38.01 -1.85 -18.65
N GLY A 121 -38.70 -2.85 -18.11
CA GLY A 121 -38.14 -3.78 -17.12
C GLY A 121 -36.93 -4.55 -17.65
N SER A 122 -36.93 -4.88 -18.94
CA SER A 122 -35.77 -5.49 -19.62
C SER A 122 -34.59 -4.51 -19.70
N ALA A 123 -34.84 -3.26 -20.08
CA ALA A 123 -33.81 -2.22 -20.13
C ALA A 123 -33.20 -1.94 -18.76
N TYR A 124 -34.02 -1.85 -17.70
CA TYR A 124 -33.52 -1.72 -16.33
C TYR A 124 -32.77 -2.96 -15.84
N THR A 125 -33.18 -4.16 -16.26
CA THR A 125 -32.44 -5.40 -15.93
C THR A 125 -31.02 -5.34 -16.49
N VAL A 126 -30.87 -4.87 -17.72
CA VAL A 126 -29.55 -4.68 -18.36
C VAL A 126 -28.72 -3.62 -17.62
N LEU A 127 -29.33 -2.49 -17.25
CA LEU A 127 -28.66 -1.41 -16.51
C LEU A 127 -28.20 -1.88 -15.11
N VAL A 128 -29.08 -2.55 -14.36
CA VAL A 128 -28.74 -3.13 -13.05
C VAL A 128 -27.67 -4.22 -13.21
N GLY A 129 -27.77 -5.04 -14.25
CA GLY A 129 -26.74 -6.05 -14.58
C GLY A 129 -25.37 -5.42 -14.82
N MET A 130 -25.29 -4.28 -15.51
CA MET A 130 -24.04 -3.52 -15.69
C MET A 130 -23.48 -3.01 -14.37
N LEU A 131 -24.30 -2.43 -13.49
CA LEU A 131 -23.87 -1.95 -12.17
C LEU A 131 -23.37 -3.10 -11.30
N VAL A 132 -24.11 -4.21 -11.27
CA VAL A 132 -23.71 -5.44 -10.56
C VAL A 132 -22.42 -5.99 -11.13
N TYR A 133 -22.22 -5.98 -12.46
CA TYR A 133 -20.96 -6.43 -13.06
C TYR A 133 -19.79 -5.58 -12.60
N LEU A 134 -19.92 -4.25 -12.65
CA LEU A 134 -18.84 -3.34 -12.28
C LEU A 134 -18.45 -3.48 -10.80
N MET A 135 -19.43 -3.35 -9.90
CA MET A 135 -19.17 -3.43 -8.46
C MET A 135 -18.84 -4.85 -8.02
N GLY A 136 -19.51 -5.83 -8.63
CA GLY A 136 -19.33 -7.25 -8.35
C GLY A 136 -17.98 -7.77 -8.80
N TYR A 137 -17.41 -7.28 -9.91
CA TYR A 137 -16.08 -7.68 -10.35
C TYR A 137 -15.03 -7.36 -9.28
N PHE A 138 -14.96 -6.09 -8.85
CA PHE A 138 -14.04 -5.68 -7.77
C PHE A 138 -14.32 -6.42 -6.46
N SER A 139 -15.58 -6.48 -6.05
CA SER A 139 -15.98 -7.11 -4.79
C SER A 139 -15.68 -8.61 -4.76
N LEU A 140 -15.96 -9.36 -5.83
CA LEU A 140 -15.69 -10.81 -5.88
C LEU A 140 -14.20 -11.14 -5.79
N GLN A 141 -13.35 -10.24 -6.27
CA GLN A 141 -11.90 -10.45 -6.29
C GLN A 141 -11.24 -10.07 -4.96
N VAL A 142 -11.70 -8.99 -4.33
CA VAL A 142 -11.08 -8.45 -3.12
C VAL A 142 -11.75 -8.96 -1.84
N ALA A 143 -13.03 -9.38 -1.90
CA ALA A 143 -13.73 -9.91 -0.73
C ALA A 143 -13.05 -11.16 -0.15
N SER A 144 -13.12 -11.30 1.18
CA SER A 144 -12.73 -12.53 1.87
C SER A 144 -13.97 -13.36 2.25
N SER A 145 -13.74 -14.60 2.71
CA SER A 145 -14.82 -15.49 3.19
C SER A 145 -15.57 -14.93 4.40
N ASN A 146 -15.02 -13.91 5.06
CA ASN A 146 -15.59 -13.28 6.25
C ASN A 146 -16.59 -12.16 5.93
N ASP A 147 -16.76 -11.80 4.65
CA ASP A 147 -17.66 -10.74 4.24
C ASP A 147 -19.14 -11.10 4.47
N GLN A 148 -19.85 -10.25 5.22
CA GLN A 148 -21.27 -10.39 5.54
C GLN A 148 -22.11 -9.20 5.04
N GLY A 149 -23.44 -9.33 5.14
CA GLY A 149 -24.35 -8.22 4.85
C GLY A 149 -24.58 -7.96 3.35
N TRP A 150 -24.42 -6.71 2.93
CA TRP A 150 -24.73 -6.30 1.55
C TRP A 150 -23.65 -6.73 0.54
N ILE A 151 -22.39 -6.86 0.97
CA ILE A 151 -21.25 -7.30 0.14
C ILE A 151 -21.43 -8.76 -0.28
N SER A 152 -21.79 -9.64 0.65
CA SER A 152 -22.05 -11.06 0.34
C SER A 152 -23.25 -11.22 -0.59
N ARG A 153 -24.30 -10.39 -0.44
CA ARG A 153 -25.44 -10.35 -1.37
C ARG A 153 -25.02 -9.86 -2.74
N LEU A 154 -24.21 -8.81 -2.84
CA LEU A 154 -23.66 -8.32 -4.10
C LEU A 154 -22.86 -9.44 -4.79
N ASN A 155 -21.97 -10.12 -4.06
CA ASN A 155 -21.18 -11.25 -4.57
C ASN A 155 -22.07 -12.42 -5.05
N ALA A 156 -23.15 -12.73 -4.33
CA ALA A 156 -24.12 -13.74 -4.75
C ALA A 156 -24.89 -13.35 -6.02
N VAL A 157 -25.20 -12.06 -6.20
CA VAL A 157 -25.86 -11.56 -7.41
C VAL A 157 -24.86 -11.50 -8.58
N ALA A 158 -23.62 -11.07 -8.33
CA ALA A 158 -22.55 -10.98 -9.32
C ALA A 158 -22.12 -12.36 -9.84
N SER A 159 -21.86 -13.33 -8.95
CA SER A 159 -21.62 -14.73 -9.36
C SER A 159 -22.83 -15.30 -10.13
N GLY A 160 -24.04 -14.92 -9.72
CA GLY A 160 -25.26 -15.26 -10.44
C GLY A 160 -25.35 -14.67 -11.85
N LEU A 161 -24.76 -13.48 -12.07
CA LEU A 161 -24.68 -12.79 -13.36
C LEU A 161 -23.67 -13.46 -14.29
N GLU A 162 -22.53 -13.90 -13.75
CA GLU A 162 -21.52 -14.66 -14.50
C GLU A 162 -22.08 -16.01 -14.97
N GLY A 163 -22.72 -16.76 -14.07
CA GLY A 163 -23.29 -18.07 -14.37
C GLY A 163 -24.53 -18.03 -15.28
N SER A 164 -25.18 -16.88 -15.48
CA SER A 164 -26.41 -16.75 -16.29
C SER A 164 -26.18 -16.34 -17.74
N GLY A 165 -24.94 -15.99 -18.12
CA GLY A 165 -24.61 -15.44 -19.43
C GLY A 165 -24.96 -13.95 -19.60
N MET A 166 -25.71 -13.34 -18.67
CA MET A 166 -26.00 -11.90 -18.66
C MET A 166 -24.74 -11.06 -18.46
N ALA A 167 -23.68 -11.61 -17.86
CA ALA A 167 -22.38 -10.95 -17.75
C ALA A 167 -21.81 -10.49 -19.10
N LYS A 168 -22.06 -11.23 -20.19
CA LYS A 168 -21.62 -10.82 -21.54
C LYS A 168 -22.29 -9.52 -21.99
N ILE A 169 -23.59 -9.41 -21.72
CA ILE A 169 -24.38 -8.21 -22.04
C ILE A 169 -23.90 -7.05 -21.16
N ALA A 170 -23.77 -7.27 -19.85
CA ALA A 170 -23.29 -6.27 -18.90
C ALA A 170 -21.89 -5.75 -19.26
N ARG A 171 -20.96 -6.64 -19.64
CA ARG A 171 -19.61 -6.29 -20.08
C ARG A 171 -19.61 -5.44 -21.36
N SER A 172 -20.49 -5.75 -22.32
CA SER A 172 -20.54 -5.04 -23.61
C SER A 172 -20.94 -3.56 -23.51
N ILE A 173 -21.67 -3.21 -22.45
CA ILE A 173 -22.16 -1.84 -22.20
C ILE A 173 -21.41 -1.13 -21.07
N CYS A 174 -20.46 -1.83 -20.41
CA CYS A 174 -19.72 -1.28 -19.30
C CYS A 174 -18.75 -0.18 -19.79
N PRO A 175 -18.84 1.06 -19.26
CA PRO A 175 -17.96 2.16 -19.65
C PRO A 175 -16.66 2.20 -18.84
N ALA A 176 -16.41 1.22 -17.97
CA ALA A 176 -15.25 1.23 -17.09
C ALA A 176 -13.95 1.03 -17.90
N PRO A 177 -12.89 1.78 -17.59
CA PRO A 177 -11.61 1.66 -18.28
C PRO A 177 -10.93 0.33 -17.92
N GLU A 178 -10.04 -0.15 -18.78
CA GLU A 178 -9.26 -1.38 -18.55
C GLU A 178 -8.43 -1.31 -17.26
N THR A 179 -7.96 -0.11 -16.91
CA THR A 179 -7.22 0.16 -15.66
C THR A 179 -8.00 -0.25 -14.41
N PHE A 180 -9.35 -0.11 -14.41
CA PHE A 180 -10.17 -0.54 -13.28
C PHE A 180 -10.06 -2.04 -13.04
N PHE A 181 -10.14 -2.85 -14.10
CA PHE A 181 -10.05 -4.30 -14.00
C PHE A 181 -8.64 -4.73 -13.57
N LYS A 182 -7.60 -4.14 -14.17
CA LYS A 182 -6.19 -4.41 -13.78
C LYS A 182 -5.90 -4.10 -12.32
N VAL A 183 -6.35 -2.95 -11.82
CA VAL A 183 -6.17 -2.57 -10.41
C VAL A 183 -6.93 -3.52 -9.49
N SER A 184 -8.14 -3.94 -9.87
CA SER A 184 -8.93 -4.90 -9.09
C SER A 184 -8.22 -6.25 -8.98
N ASP A 185 -7.70 -6.76 -10.11
CA ASP A 185 -6.95 -8.02 -10.17
C ASP A 185 -5.66 -7.93 -9.33
N LEU A 186 -4.93 -6.83 -9.43
CA LEU A 186 -3.68 -6.61 -8.70
C LEU A 186 -3.90 -6.50 -7.19
N LEU A 187 -4.96 -5.79 -6.75
CA LEU A 187 -5.33 -5.71 -5.34
C LEU A 187 -5.73 -7.08 -4.79
N ALA A 188 -6.47 -7.87 -5.57
CA ALA A 188 -6.83 -9.22 -5.19
C ALA A 188 -5.60 -10.13 -5.08
N PHE A 189 -4.66 -10.02 -6.03
CA PHE A 189 -3.39 -10.74 -5.98
C PHE A 189 -2.54 -10.35 -4.76
N SER A 190 -2.46 -9.05 -4.48
CA SER A 190 -1.78 -8.47 -3.31
C SER A 190 -2.34 -9.03 -2.01
N ARG A 191 -3.66 -9.06 -1.90
CA ARG A 191 -4.38 -9.55 -0.72
C ARG A 191 -4.27 -11.05 -0.53
N ALA A 192 -4.26 -11.82 -1.62
CA ALA A 192 -4.07 -13.26 -1.57
C ALA A 192 -2.64 -13.65 -1.13
N ASN A 193 -1.66 -12.77 -1.34
CA ASN A 193 -0.25 -13.05 -1.09
C ASN A 193 0.40 -11.94 -0.22
N PRO A 194 0.23 -11.97 1.12
CA PRO A 194 0.76 -10.92 2.00
C PRO A 194 2.29 -10.79 1.95
N LEU A 195 3.01 -11.86 1.55
CA LEU A 195 4.47 -11.83 1.38
C LEU A 195 4.95 -10.93 0.22
N LEU A 196 4.04 -10.42 -0.62
CA LEU A 196 4.37 -9.48 -1.68
C LEU A 196 4.78 -8.11 -1.17
N GLU A 197 4.57 -7.79 0.11
CA GLU A 197 4.99 -6.51 0.70
C GLU A 197 6.46 -6.18 0.41
N VAL A 198 7.33 -7.19 0.53
CA VAL A 198 8.77 -7.04 0.26
C VAL A 198 9.02 -6.70 -1.22
N ARG A 199 8.26 -7.32 -2.14
CA ARG A 199 8.33 -7.01 -3.57
C ARG A 199 7.85 -5.58 -3.86
N TYR A 200 6.74 -5.15 -3.28
CA TYR A 200 6.28 -3.76 -3.42
C TYR A 200 7.34 -2.75 -2.97
N ARG A 201 8.02 -3.03 -1.84
CA ARG A 201 9.09 -2.18 -1.30
C ARG A 201 10.34 -2.13 -2.19
N ASN A 202 10.58 -3.20 -2.95
CA ASN A 202 11.75 -3.37 -3.82
C ASN A 202 11.46 -3.07 -5.30
N TYR A 203 10.21 -2.81 -5.68
CA TYR A 203 9.85 -2.48 -7.05
C TYR A 203 10.54 -1.15 -7.47
N PRO A 204 11.34 -1.12 -8.54
CA PRO A 204 12.22 0.03 -8.83
C PRO A 204 11.49 1.40 -8.92
N PRO A 205 10.33 1.51 -9.56
CA PRO A 205 9.57 2.77 -9.59
C PRO A 205 9.02 3.19 -8.21
N PHE A 206 8.85 2.26 -7.28
CA PHE A 206 8.33 2.51 -5.93
C PHE A 206 9.43 2.88 -4.92
N LEU A 207 10.71 2.78 -5.28
CA LEU A 207 11.81 3.17 -4.38
C LEU A 207 11.73 4.64 -3.93
N LYS A 208 11.10 5.50 -4.73
CA LYS A 208 10.82 6.90 -4.41
C LYS A 208 9.55 7.12 -3.59
N LEU A 209 8.64 6.14 -3.59
CA LEU A 209 7.38 6.25 -2.84
C LEU A 209 7.60 6.14 -1.33
N SER A 210 8.78 5.67 -0.87
CA SER A 210 9.10 5.70 0.56
C SER A 210 9.13 7.11 1.15
N ASP A 211 9.31 8.13 0.31
CA ASP A 211 9.32 9.53 0.73
C ASP A 211 7.90 10.13 0.71
N ASP A 212 6.91 9.44 0.15
CA ASP A 212 5.52 9.90 0.16
C ASP A 212 4.92 9.71 1.56
N LYS A 213 4.47 10.81 2.15
CA LYS A 213 3.88 10.83 3.49
C LYS A 213 2.70 9.86 3.61
N MET A 214 1.84 9.75 2.60
CA MET A 214 0.70 8.83 2.64
C MET A 214 1.17 7.38 2.76
N ILE A 215 2.27 7.01 2.08
CA ILE A 215 2.83 5.66 2.15
C ILE A 215 3.45 5.38 3.52
N GLN A 216 4.10 6.37 4.12
CA GLN A 216 4.61 6.27 5.48
C GLN A 216 3.47 6.11 6.50
N ASP A 217 2.40 6.88 6.35
CA ASP A 217 1.22 6.80 7.21
C ASP A 217 0.53 5.43 7.09
N ILE A 218 0.40 4.88 5.87
CA ILE A 218 -0.12 3.51 5.64
C ILE A 218 0.77 2.47 6.33
N ALA A 219 2.09 2.57 6.18
CA ALA A 219 3.03 1.61 6.75
C ALA A 219 3.05 1.63 8.28
N ALA A 220 2.85 2.81 8.89
CA ALA A 220 2.84 3.00 10.34
C ALA A 220 1.51 2.58 11.00
N ASP A 221 0.43 2.39 10.25
CA ASP A 221 -0.88 2.08 10.81
C ASP A 221 -1.03 0.60 11.17
N GLU A 222 -0.88 0.31 12.47
CA GLU A 222 -1.09 -1.03 13.00
C GLU A 222 -2.50 -1.56 12.71
N GLY A 223 -3.51 -0.68 12.67
CA GLY A 223 -4.89 -1.04 12.34
C GLY A 223 -5.01 -1.64 10.94
N PHE A 224 -4.48 -0.95 9.94
CA PHE A 224 -4.45 -1.38 8.55
C PHE A 224 -3.61 -2.65 8.37
N ASN A 225 -2.42 -2.70 8.98
CA ASN A 225 -1.53 -3.87 8.90
C ASN A 225 -2.19 -5.12 9.50
N ASN A 226 -2.93 -4.98 10.60
CA ASN A 226 -3.69 -6.07 11.21
C ASN A 226 -4.83 -6.53 10.29
N LEU A 227 -5.61 -5.60 9.73
CA LEU A 227 -6.68 -5.93 8.78
C LEU A 227 -6.13 -6.67 7.54
N TRP A 228 -4.98 -6.21 7.03
CA TRP A 228 -4.27 -6.78 5.88
C TRP A 228 -3.82 -8.21 6.16
N THR A 229 -3.13 -8.42 7.28
CA THR A 229 -2.61 -9.73 7.69
C THR A 229 -3.74 -10.73 7.97
N GLN A 230 -4.83 -10.28 8.60
CA GLN A 230 -5.96 -11.14 8.95
C GLN A 230 -6.92 -11.41 7.78
N GLN A 231 -6.70 -10.79 6.61
CA GLN A 231 -7.64 -10.82 5.48
C GLN A 231 -9.07 -10.47 5.91
N ALA A 232 -9.19 -9.43 6.75
CA ALA A 232 -10.44 -8.97 7.36
C ALA A 232 -11.51 -8.61 6.33
N ALA A 233 -12.79 -8.60 6.68
CA ALA A 233 -13.87 -8.31 5.72
C ALA A 233 -13.65 -6.98 4.98
N LEU A 234 -14.01 -6.89 3.69
CA LEU A 234 -13.88 -5.67 2.89
C LEU A 234 -14.63 -4.48 3.54
N GLY A 235 -15.72 -4.76 4.25
CA GLY A 235 -16.45 -3.76 5.04
C GLY A 235 -15.59 -3.08 6.11
N GLU A 236 -14.69 -3.81 6.76
CA GLU A 236 -13.78 -3.29 7.79
C GLU A 236 -12.67 -2.43 7.18
N PHE A 237 -12.17 -2.81 6.01
CA PHE A 237 -11.26 -1.96 5.22
C PHE A 237 -11.91 -0.64 4.83
N MET A 238 -13.15 -0.65 4.33
CA MET A 238 -13.86 0.58 3.98
C MET A 238 -14.14 1.49 5.20
N ALA A 239 -14.20 0.92 6.40
CA ALA A 239 -14.36 1.67 7.64
C ALA A 239 -13.04 2.24 8.19
N ASN A 240 -11.88 1.72 7.77
CA ASN A 240 -10.58 2.17 8.26
C ASN A 240 -10.29 3.62 7.80
N PRO A 241 -9.80 4.50 8.70
CA PRO A 241 -9.53 5.91 8.39
C PRO A 241 -8.56 6.13 7.23
N ILE A 242 -7.49 5.33 7.13
CA ILE A 242 -6.49 5.44 6.05
C ILE A 242 -7.11 5.04 4.71
N CYS A 243 -7.90 3.97 4.69
CA CYS A 243 -8.62 3.58 3.47
C CYS A 243 -9.58 4.70 3.01
N GLN A 244 -10.26 5.38 3.95
CA GLN A 244 -11.08 6.54 3.62
C GLN A 244 -10.24 7.69 3.06
N GLN A 245 -9.09 7.98 3.67
CA GLN A 245 -8.17 9.02 3.17
C GLN A 245 -7.71 8.72 1.73
N ILE A 246 -7.28 7.48 1.44
CA ILE A 246 -6.90 7.03 0.09
C ILE A 246 -8.07 7.21 -0.90
N MET A 247 -9.29 6.83 -0.49
CA MET A 247 -10.50 7.01 -1.31
C MET A 247 -10.90 8.48 -1.49
N THR A 248 -10.31 9.41 -0.73
CA THR A 248 -10.57 10.86 -0.84
C THR A 248 -9.44 11.65 -1.49
N ASP A 249 -8.24 11.08 -1.61
CA ASP A 249 -7.08 11.75 -2.22
C ASP A 249 -6.92 11.38 -3.70
N GLN A 250 -7.48 12.23 -4.56
CA GLN A 250 -7.43 12.05 -6.01
C GLN A 250 -5.99 12.20 -6.52
N GLY A 251 -5.21 13.09 -5.89
CA GLY A 251 -3.82 13.33 -6.29
C GLY A 251 -2.95 12.11 -6.02
N PHE A 252 -3.16 11.43 -4.89
CA PHE A 252 -2.48 10.18 -4.58
C PHE A 252 -2.87 9.06 -5.56
N VAL A 253 -4.16 8.88 -5.82
CA VAL A 253 -4.65 7.87 -6.79
C VAL A 253 -4.07 8.13 -8.19
N ASP A 254 -4.07 9.37 -8.67
CA ASP A 254 -3.55 9.70 -9.99
C ASP A 254 -2.04 9.48 -10.09
N ARG A 255 -1.28 9.75 -9.02
CA ARG A 255 0.15 9.41 -8.95
C ARG A 255 0.37 7.89 -9.00
N MET A 256 -0.43 7.12 -8.28
CA MET A 256 -0.32 5.65 -8.29
C MET A 256 -0.67 5.03 -9.65
N LEU A 257 -1.69 5.58 -10.32
CA LEU A 257 -2.10 5.13 -11.66
C LEU A 257 -1.17 5.62 -12.78
N ALA A 258 -0.24 6.54 -12.50
CA ALA A 258 0.76 6.99 -13.47
C ALA A 258 1.87 5.94 -13.70
N TYR A 259 2.02 4.99 -12.79
CA TYR A 259 2.97 3.89 -12.94
C TYR A 259 2.45 2.82 -13.91
N ASP A 260 3.39 2.13 -14.56
CA ASP A 260 3.07 1.02 -15.45
C ASP A 260 2.54 -0.18 -14.64
N LEU A 261 1.23 -0.43 -14.74
CA LEU A 261 0.55 -1.52 -14.06
C LEU A 261 0.92 -2.89 -14.64
N GLU A 262 1.31 -2.98 -15.91
CA GLU A 262 1.72 -4.23 -16.54
C GLU A 262 3.12 -4.64 -16.08
N ASP A 263 4.03 -3.68 -15.98
CA ASP A 263 5.36 -3.90 -15.42
C ASP A 263 5.28 -4.29 -13.94
N LEU A 264 4.42 -3.62 -13.16
CA LEU A 264 4.18 -3.94 -11.76
C LEU A 264 3.62 -5.35 -11.61
N ASP A 265 2.60 -5.74 -12.38
CA ASP A 265 2.02 -7.08 -12.34
C ASP A 265 3.07 -8.16 -12.65
N ALA A 266 3.86 -7.96 -13.72
CA ALA A 266 4.95 -8.85 -14.09
C ALA A 266 6.01 -8.96 -12.98
N TYR A 267 6.37 -7.84 -12.34
CA TYR A 267 7.31 -7.80 -11.24
C TYR A 267 6.79 -8.53 -10.00
N LEU A 268 5.51 -8.34 -9.66
CA LEU A 268 4.91 -9.00 -8.50
C LEU A 268 4.85 -10.52 -8.69
N HIS A 269 4.66 -11.02 -9.91
CA HIS A 269 4.70 -12.45 -10.22
C HIS A 269 6.14 -13.00 -10.29
N THR A 270 7.03 -12.35 -11.01
CA THR A 270 8.34 -12.91 -11.38
C THR A 270 9.52 -12.40 -10.55
N GLY A 271 9.39 -11.23 -9.91
CA GLY A 271 10.48 -10.51 -9.24
C GLY A 271 11.40 -9.76 -10.21
N GLU A 272 11.12 -9.77 -11.52
CA GLU A 272 11.87 -9.03 -12.53
C GLU A 272 10.95 -8.02 -13.22
N SER A 273 11.43 -6.79 -13.42
CA SER A 273 10.70 -5.73 -14.13
C SER A 273 11.14 -5.77 -15.59
N PRO A 274 10.25 -6.10 -16.54
CA PRO A 274 10.53 -5.97 -17.97
C PRO A 274 11.09 -4.60 -18.37
N ALA A 275 10.54 -3.52 -17.84
CA ALA A 275 10.94 -2.15 -18.16
C ALA A 275 12.36 -1.84 -17.68
N HIS A 276 12.77 -2.37 -16.53
CA HIS A 276 14.07 -2.11 -15.90
C HIS A 276 15.04 -3.30 -15.96
N LYS A 277 14.79 -4.29 -16.81
CA LYS A 277 15.61 -5.51 -16.92
C LYS A 277 17.09 -5.23 -17.22
N ASP A 278 17.34 -4.17 -17.98
CA ASP A 278 18.70 -3.76 -18.37
C ASP A 278 19.44 -2.95 -17.30
N GLU A 279 18.73 -2.52 -16.26
CA GLU A 279 19.17 -1.66 -15.17
C GLU A 279 19.31 -2.46 -13.88
N SER A 280 20.17 -3.48 -13.92
CA SER A 280 20.46 -4.37 -12.78
C SER A 280 20.92 -3.69 -11.49
N ILE A 281 21.26 -2.40 -11.52
CA ILE A 281 21.64 -1.60 -10.33
C ILE A 281 20.43 -1.23 -9.48
N LEU A 282 19.24 -1.15 -10.06
CA LEU A 282 18.06 -0.67 -9.35
C LEU A 282 17.61 -1.62 -8.24
N GLY A 283 17.26 -1.03 -7.10
CA GLY A 283 16.79 -1.76 -5.92
C GLY A 283 17.53 -1.37 -4.65
N ARG A 284 17.24 -2.14 -3.60
CA ARG A 284 17.88 -2.06 -2.29
C ARG A 284 18.98 -3.10 -2.16
N TRP A 285 20.11 -2.69 -1.60
CA TRP A 285 21.32 -3.47 -1.44
C TRP A 285 21.80 -3.35 0.00
N GLU A 286 21.97 -4.46 0.69
CA GLU A 286 22.44 -4.49 2.08
C GLU A 286 23.95 -4.74 2.09
N PHE A 287 24.68 -4.11 2.99
CA PHE A 287 26.11 -4.33 3.15
C PHE A 287 26.40 -5.81 3.48
N ASP A 288 27.41 -6.39 2.83
CA ASP A 288 27.86 -7.77 3.06
C ASP A 288 29.28 -7.73 3.64
N ALA A 289 29.37 -7.79 4.97
CA ALA A 289 30.64 -7.73 5.68
C ALA A 289 31.59 -8.85 5.25
N ASN A 290 31.08 -10.07 5.09
CA ASN A 290 31.87 -11.23 4.71
C ASN A 290 32.49 -11.07 3.32
N ALA A 291 31.70 -10.64 2.33
CA ALA A 291 32.20 -10.42 0.98
C ALA A 291 33.20 -9.26 0.94
N THR A 292 32.95 -8.21 1.72
CA THR A 292 33.84 -7.05 1.83
C THR A 292 35.19 -7.42 2.46
N ILE A 293 35.19 -8.18 3.56
CA ILE A 293 36.40 -8.73 4.20
C ILE A 293 37.17 -9.63 3.24
N ASN A 294 36.48 -10.54 2.54
CA ASN A 294 37.12 -11.43 1.59
C ASN A 294 37.74 -10.66 0.42
N HIS A 295 37.10 -9.59 -0.05
CA HIS A 295 37.64 -8.72 -1.08
C HIS A 295 38.90 -8.00 -0.59
N PHE A 296 38.85 -7.41 0.61
CA PHE A 296 39.99 -6.75 1.24
C PHE A 296 41.19 -7.70 1.43
N MET A 297 40.98 -8.88 2.01
CA MET A 297 42.05 -9.85 2.24
C MET A 297 42.70 -10.39 0.96
N ARG A 298 41.96 -10.43 -0.17
CA ARG A 298 42.49 -10.91 -1.45
C ARG A 298 43.25 -9.86 -2.23
N ASN A 299 42.88 -8.59 -2.09
CA ASN A 299 43.36 -7.50 -2.95
C ASN A 299 44.33 -6.55 -2.25
N THR A 300 44.53 -6.66 -0.94
CA THR A 300 45.49 -5.84 -0.19
C THR A 300 46.72 -6.66 0.20
N VAL A 301 47.89 -6.27 -0.31
CA VAL A 301 49.18 -6.93 0.00
C VAL A 301 49.84 -6.25 1.20
N GLY A 302 50.41 -7.02 2.14
CA GLY A 302 51.20 -6.49 3.26
C GLY A 302 50.40 -6.07 4.51
N VAL A 303 49.14 -6.50 4.63
CA VAL A 303 48.28 -6.17 5.78
C VAL A 303 48.73 -6.93 7.04
N THR A 304 48.89 -6.21 8.16
CA THR A 304 49.24 -6.82 9.45
C THR A 304 48.04 -7.51 10.10
N GLY A 305 48.29 -8.53 10.93
CA GLY A 305 47.22 -9.24 11.66
C GLY A 305 46.38 -8.35 12.57
N LYS A 306 46.94 -7.22 13.04
CA LYS A 306 46.22 -6.19 13.80
C LYS A 306 45.21 -5.44 12.92
N GLN A 307 45.64 -4.97 11.74
CA GLN A 307 44.78 -4.29 10.78
C GLN A 307 43.64 -5.18 10.28
N ILE A 308 43.88 -6.49 10.09
CA ILE A 308 42.81 -7.44 9.71
C ILE A 308 41.76 -7.55 10.82
N ARG A 309 42.17 -7.59 12.10
CA ARG A 309 41.21 -7.66 13.23
C ARG A 309 40.40 -6.37 13.36
N GLU A 310 41.05 -5.22 13.23
CA GLU A 310 40.39 -3.90 13.25
C GLU A 310 39.40 -3.77 12.09
N PHE A 311 39.78 -4.20 10.88
CA PHE A 311 38.88 -4.22 9.72
C PHE A 311 37.68 -5.14 9.90
N LYS A 312 37.89 -6.36 10.39
CA LYS A 312 36.80 -7.31 10.67
C LYS A 312 35.83 -6.75 11.70
N ALA A 313 36.34 -6.13 12.77
CA ALA A 313 35.49 -5.53 13.80
C ALA A 313 34.57 -4.46 13.21
N VAL A 314 35.10 -3.57 12.37
CA VAL A 314 34.30 -2.52 11.71
C VAL A 314 33.34 -3.10 10.68
N ALA A 315 33.78 -4.02 9.82
CA ALA A 315 32.92 -4.63 8.82
C ALA A 315 31.74 -5.39 9.46
N TYR A 316 31.98 -6.23 10.46
CA TYR A 316 30.89 -6.90 11.18
C TYR A 316 30.04 -5.92 11.99
N GLY A 317 30.62 -4.81 12.45
CA GLY A 317 29.86 -3.78 13.13
C GLY A 317 28.92 -2.98 12.21
N THR A 318 29.22 -2.91 10.93
CA THR A 318 28.38 -2.25 9.92
C THR A 318 27.41 -3.22 9.25
N ASP A 319 27.57 -4.53 9.45
CA ASP A 319 26.70 -5.57 8.86
C ASP A 319 25.26 -5.43 9.34
N GLY A 320 24.29 -5.50 8.41
CA GLY A 320 22.87 -5.26 8.68
C GLY A 320 22.50 -3.79 8.96
N GLY A 321 23.48 -2.92 9.21
CA GLY A 321 23.27 -1.51 9.53
C GLY A 321 23.37 -0.56 8.34
N LEU A 322 23.78 -1.01 7.14
CA LEU A 322 24.00 -0.14 5.98
C LEU A 322 23.28 -0.68 4.74
N THR A 323 22.39 0.13 4.17
CA THR A 323 21.60 -0.17 2.97
C THR A 323 21.83 0.90 1.90
N LEU A 324 22.21 0.47 0.71
CA LEU A 324 22.31 1.30 -0.48
C LEU A 324 21.02 1.14 -1.31
N VAL A 325 20.40 2.25 -1.71
CA VAL A 325 19.22 2.27 -2.57
C VAL A 325 19.57 3.01 -3.85
N ALA A 326 19.47 2.31 -4.98
CA ALA A 326 19.68 2.91 -6.30
C ALA A 326 18.33 3.19 -6.96
N HIS A 327 18.07 4.48 -7.21
CA HIS A 327 16.81 4.99 -7.73
C HIS A 327 16.82 5.07 -9.26
N PRO A 328 15.64 5.02 -9.92
CA PRO A 328 15.51 5.12 -11.37
C PRO A 328 15.90 6.49 -11.95
N ASP A 329 16.02 7.54 -11.14
CA ASP A 329 16.48 8.88 -11.56
C ASP A 329 18.00 9.05 -11.47
N GLN A 330 18.75 7.96 -11.49
CA GLN A 330 20.20 7.96 -11.43
C GLN A 330 20.78 8.39 -10.07
N LYS A 331 19.97 8.51 -9.01
CA LYS A 331 20.47 8.80 -7.66
C LYS A 331 20.74 7.52 -6.86
N ILE A 332 21.74 7.57 -6.00
CA ILE A 332 22.00 6.56 -4.98
C ILE A 332 21.85 7.22 -3.61
N THR A 333 21.03 6.63 -2.75
CA THR A 333 20.95 7.00 -1.34
C THR A 333 21.55 5.88 -0.50
N ILE A 334 22.36 6.23 0.50
CA ILE A 334 22.86 5.27 1.48
C ILE A 334 22.12 5.57 2.78
N GLN A 335 21.30 4.62 3.19
CA GLN A 335 20.59 4.61 4.47
C GLN A 335 21.41 3.77 5.43
N ALA A 336 21.58 4.23 6.66
CA ALA A 336 22.03 3.36 7.72
C ALA A 336 20.98 3.26 8.80
N ASP A 337 20.82 2.05 9.32
CA ASP A 337 20.17 1.87 10.59
C ASP A 337 21.15 2.36 11.67
N ALA A 338 20.93 3.62 12.07
CA ALA A 338 21.70 4.27 13.11
C ALA A 338 21.76 3.40 14.36
N LYS A 339 20.67 2.71 14.75
CA LYS A 339 20.63 1.89 15.97
C LYS A 339 21.59 0.70 15.88
N THR A 340 21.52 -0.10 14.81
CA THR A 340 22.40 -1.27 14.64
C THR A 340 23.87 -0.86 14.48
N PHE A 341 24.13 0.19 13.69
CA PHE A 341 25.48 0.72 13.53
C PHE A 341 26.04 1.26 14.85
N LEU A 342 25.26 2.07 15.59
CA LEU A 342 25.65 2.63 16.89
C LEU A 342 25.87 1.54 17.94
N LYS A 343 25.02 0.50 17.97
CA LYS A 343 25.18 -0.67 18.85
C LYS A 343 26.55 -1.30 18.69
N ASN A 344 26.93 -1.54 17.44
CA ASN A 344 28.18 -2.19 17.12
C ASN A 344 29.39 -1.25 17.26
N ALA A 345 29.25 0.02 16.92
CA ALA A 345 30.27 1.05 17.14
C ALA A 345 30.56 1.22 18.64
N MET A 346 29.53 1.25 19.49
CA MET A 346 29.68 1.26 20.95
C MET A 346 30.37 0.02 21.47
N ARG A 347 29.97 -1.18 21.01
CA ARG A 347 30.62 -2.44 21.40
C ARG A 347 32.12 -2.37 21.11
N MET A 348 32.51 -1.89 19.92
CA MET A 348 33.92 -1.69 19.56
C MET A 348 34.63 -0.63 20.40
N GLY A 349 33.98 0.51 20.66
CA GLY A 349 34.51 1.59 21.49
C GLY A 349 34.79 1.12 22.92
N ILE A 350 33.84 0.39 23.51
CA ILE A 350 33.93 -0.17 24.85
C ILE A 350 35.03 -1.23 24.94
N MET A 351 35.10 -2.16 23.98
CA MET A 351 36.19 -3.14 23.91
C MET A 351 37.56 -2.45 23.85
N LYS A 352 37.71 -1.36 23.09
CA LYS A 352 38.99 -0.66 22.91
C LYS A 352 39.38 0.19 24.12
N ALA A 353 38.42 0.94 24.67
CA ALA A 353 38.66 1.85 25.79
C ALA A 353 38.88 1.09 27.10
N TYR A 354 38.09 0.04 27.34
CA TYR A 354 38.08 -0.69 28.61
C TYR A 354 38.81 -2.03 28.55
N LYS A 355 39.32 -2.43 27.37
CA LYS A 355 40.02 -3.73 27.15
C LYS A 355 39.19 -4.94 27.60
N VAL A 356 37.86 -4.81 27.56
CA VAL A 356 36.92 -5.87 27.90
C VAL A 356 36.68 -6.78 26.70
N ASP A 357 36.28 -8.02 26.97
CA ASP A 357 35.90 -8.96 25.93
C ASP A 357 34.56 -8.54 25.29
N SER A 358 34.25 -9.22 24.20
CA SER A 358 33.13 -8.84 23.36
C SER A 358 31.77 -9.12 23.95
N GLU A 359 31.64 -10.09 24.85
CA GLU A 359 30.38 -10.48 25.50
C GLU A 359 30.08 -9.48 26.63
N THR A 360 31.11 -9.12 27.40
CA THR A 360 31.03 -8.04 28.40
C THR A 360 30.69 -6.69 27.77
N ALA A 361 31.28 -6.35 26.62
CA ALA A 361 30.93 -5.13 25.89
C ALA A 361 29.48 -5.14 25.37
N GLU A 362 28.96 -6.29 24.97
CA GLU A 362 27.58 -6.45 24.51
C GLU A 362 26.57 -6.29 25.64
N THR A 363 26.89 -6.80 26.84
CA THR A 363 26.08 -6.58 28.05
C THR A 363 25.97 -5.10 28.38
N TYR A 364 27.08 -4.36 28.37
CA TYR A 364 27.05 -2.90 28.58
C TYR A 364 26.17 -2.21 27.54
N VAL A 365 26.38 -2.48 26.25
CA VAL A 365 25.60 -1.86 25.17
C VAL A 365 24.10 -2.18 25.28
N THR A 366 23.75 -3.42 25.63
CA THR A 366 22.35 -3.87 25.71
C THR A 366 21.65 -3.27 26.94
N GLN A 367 22.34 -3.18 28.08
CA GLN A 367 21.85 -2.49 29.27
C GLN A 367 21.56 -1.01 29.00
N PHE A 368 22.33 -0.37 28.11
CA PHE A 368 22.12 1.01 27.68
C PHE A 368 21.03 1.18 26.62
N MET A 369 20.92 0.26 25.65
CA MET A 369 19.95 0.37 24.56
C MET A 369 18.53 -0.07 24.92
N ASP A 370 18.38 -1.07 25.81
CA ASP A 370 17.08 -1.62 26.20
C ASP A 370 16.59 -1.03 27.55
N GLY A 371 17.45 -0.36 28.32
CA GLY A 371 17.11 0.29 29.59
C GLY A 371 16.32 1.59 29.49
N GLY A 372 15.86 1.97 28.30
CA GLY A 372 15.03 3.17 28.05
C GLY A 372 13.52 2.93 28.11
N GLY A 373 13.07 1.74 28.51
CA GLY A 373 11.66 1.41 28.72
C GLY A 373 11.30 1.46 30.20
N ASP A 374 10.44 2.41 30.56
CA ASP A 374 9.73 2.51 31.84
C ASP A 374 10.59 2.83 33.09
N GLN A 375 10.93 4.12 33.25
CA GLN A 375 10.95 4.73 34.60
C GLN A 375 9.56 5.31 34.89
N GLY A 376 8.55 4.44 34.85
CA GLY A 376 7.30 4.62 35.57
C GLY A 376 7.49 4.12 36.99
N ASN A 377 7.18 4.97 37.96
CA ASN A 377 7.11 4.71 39.40
C ASN A 377 7.01 3.22 39.82
N ASP A 378 7.95 2.76 40.64
CA ASP A 378 7.65 1.87 41.78
C ASP A 378 8.81 1.87 42.81
N ASP A 379 8.49 2.35 44.01
CA ASP A 379 8.79 1.71 45.28
C ASP A 379 10.25 1.43 45.67
N GLY A 380 10.91 2.44 46.25
CA GLY A 380 11.31 2.40 47.67
C GLY A 380 11.96 1.15 48.28
N TYR A 381 12.65 0.29 47.55
CA TYR A 381 13.58 -0.71 48.07
C TYR A 381 14.75 -0.88 47.09
N GLY A 382 15.87 -0.22 47.41
CA GLY A 382 17.12 -0.42 46.68
C GLY A 382 17.62 -1.85 46.88
N ASP A 383 18.01 -2.49 45.77
CA ASP A 383 18.69 -3.78 45.78
C ASP A 383 19.98 -3.69 46.64
N PRO A 384 20.03 -4.35 47.81
CA PRO A 384 21.19 -4.27 48.69
C PRO A 384 22.41 -5.04 48.16
N TYR A 385 22.27 -5.76 47.05
CA TYR A 385 23.31 -6.59 46.45
C TYR A 385 23.97 -5.98 45.22
N GLY A 386 23.53 -4.80 44.75
CA GLY A 386 24.18 -4.06 43.66
C GLY A 386 24.40 -4.90 42.39
N GLY A 387 23.45 -5.77 42.05
CA GLY A 387 23.54 -6.66 40.89
C GLY A 387 24.37 -7.94 41.08
N MET A 388 24.72 -8.33 42.31
CA MET A 388 25.32 -9.65 42.61
C MET A 388 24.28 -10.71 43.00
N SER A 389 24.55 -11.97 42.67
CA SER A 389 23.76 -13.12 43.15
C SER A 389 23.88 -13.25 44.68
N GLN A 390 22.76 -13.54 45.36
CA GLN A 390 22.70 -13.69 46.83
C GLN A 390 23.73 -14.72 47.36
N GLY A 391 24.00 -15.77 46.58
CA GLY A 391 25.01 -16.79 46.93
C GLY A 391 26.45 -16.26 46.94
N ASP A 392 26.77 -15.29 46.09
CA ASP A 392 28.11 -14.71 45.99
C ASP A 392 28.38 -13.71 47.14
N TYR A 393 27.34 -13.01 47.58
CA TYR A 393 27.39 -12.08 48.71
C TYR A 393 27.59 -12.83 50.04
N GLU A 394 26.90 -13.96 50.23
CA GLU A 394 27.05 -14.80 51.41
C GLU A 394 28.43 -15.50 51.45
N MET A 395 28.98 -15.89 50.30
CA MET A 395 30.36 -16.40 50.23
C MET A 395 31.40 -15.32 50.58
N GLN A 396 31.20 -14.08 50.15
CA GLN A 396 32.10 -12.97 50.50
C GLN A 396 32.13 -12.68 52.01
N GLN A 397 30.96 -12.70 52.68
CA GLN A 397 30.90 -12.48 54.13
C GLN A 397 31.50 -13.64 54.93
N ARG A 398 31.41 -14.87 54.42
CA ARG A 398 31.90 -16.07 55.11
C ARG A 398 33.42 -16.25 55.05
N TYR A 399 34.08 -15.67 54.04
CA TYR A 399 35.52 -15.83 53.81
C TYR A 399 36.36 -14.57 54.09
N GLY A 400 35.75 -13.46 54.55
CA GLY A 400 36.48 -12.29 55.03
C GLY A 400 37.41 -11.65 53.99
N LEU A 401 37.09 -11.78 52.70
CA LEU A 401 37.85 -11.20 51.61
C LEU A 401 37.50 -9.70 51.50
N SER A 402 38.22 -8.88 52.27
CA SER A 402 38.18 -7.42 52.13
C SER A 402 38.72 -7.01 50.76
N PRO A 403 38.18 -5.99 50.06
CA PRO A 403 38.59 -5.63 48.70
C PRO A 403 40.00 -5.01 48.69
N GLY A 404 41.02 -5.87 48.65
CA GLY A 404 42.38 -5.49 48.31
C GLY A 404 42.53 -5.49 46.79
N ALA A 405 42.49 -4.29 46.20
CA ALA A 405 43.15 -3.98 44.93
C ALA A 405 42.87 -4.87 43.71
N MET A 406 41.60 -5.22 43.44
CA MET A 406 41.18 -5.28 42.04
C MET A 406 40.81 -3.86 41.64
N SER A 407 41.63 -3.27 40.77
CA SER A 407 41.28 -2.06 40.05
C SER A 407 39.98 -2.33 39.30
N GLN A 408 38.84 -1.95 39.91
CA GLN A 408 37.62 -1.70 39.18
C GLN A 408 37.98 -0.61 38.16
N GLN A 409 38.29 -1.02 36.93
CA GLN A 409 38.13 -0.13 35.80
C GLN A 409 36.66 0.24 35.81
N GLN A 410 36.34 1.42 36.36
CA GLN A 410 35.03 2.03 36.28
C GLN A 410 34.64 2.01 34.80
N GLY A 411 33.59 1.25 34.49
CA GLY A 411 32.96 1.29 33.18
C GLY A 411 32.49 2.72 32.87
N PRO A 412 32.22 3.02 31.59
CA PRO A 412 31.74 4.34 31.20
C PRO A 412 30.43 4.67 31.93
N SER A 413 30.25 5.93 32.37
CA SER A 413 28.98 6.37 32.95
C SER A 413 27.89 6.47 31.87
N SER A 414 26.62 6.43 32.28
CA SER A 414 25.47 6.57 31.38
C SER A 414 25.54 7.80 30.50
N ASP A 415 25.96 8.91 31.10
CA ASP A 415 25.95 10.22 30.45
C ASP A 415 27.11 10.35 29.44
N GLN A 416 28.23 9.68 29.71
CA GLN A 416 29.35 9.63 28.76
C GLN A 416 29.01 8.79 27.53
N ILE A 417 28.17 7.77 27.69
CA ILE A 417 27.72 6.93 26.59
C ILE A 417 26.65 7.66 25.77
N SER A 418 25.74 8.39 26.40
CA SER A 418 24.69 9.14 25.69
C SER A 418 25.25 10.32 24.89
N GLU A 419 26.17 11.12 25.44
CA GLU A 419 26.82 12.21 24.69
C GLU A 419 27.64 11.67 23.50
N PHE A 420 28.39 10.59 23.73
CA PHE A 420 29.12 9.92 22.66
C PHE A 420 28.18 9.38 21.57
N MET A 421 26.98 8.91 21.96
CA MET A 421 25.96 8.40 21.05
C MET A 421 25.36 9.49 20.17
N GLU A 422 25.00 10.64 20.74
CA GLU A 422 24.48 11.77 19.96
C GLU A 422 25.53 12.30 18.99
N GLU A 423 26.80 12.41 19.41
CA GLU A 423 27.88 12.89 18.54
C GLU A 423 28.17 11.91 17.38
N MET A 424 28.20 10.60 17.68
CA MET A 424 28.42 9.56 16.67
C MET A 424 27.24 9.44 15.71
N GLN A 425 26.00 9.50 16.21
CA GLN A 425 24.80 9.46 15.38
C GLN A 425 24.77 10.67 14.44
N LYS A 426 24.98 11.87 14.97
CA LYS A 426 24.96 13.10 14.20
C LYS A 426 26.09 13.15 13.16
N GLY A 427 27.31 12.79 13.55
CA GLY A 427 28.45 12.74 12.62
C GLY A 427 28.27 11.70 11.51
N PHE A 428 27.56 10.61 11.80
CA PHE A 428 27.22 9.58 10.83
C PHE A 428 26.11 10.05 9.88
N GLU A 429 24.99 10.56 10.42
CA GLU A 429 23.88 11.10 9.64
C GLU A 429 24.34 12.25 8.74
N ASP A 430 25.17 13.17 9.25
CA ASP A 430 25.78 14.26 8.47
C ASP A 430 26.71 13.73 7.37
N TYR A 431 27.40 12.61 7.59
CA TYR A 431 28.30 12.05 6.59
C TYR A 431 27.54 11.49 5.38
N PHE A 432 26.53 10.66 5.64
CA PHE A 432 25.80 9.97 4.57
C PHE A 432 24.72 10.84 3.92
N SER A 433 24.13 11.80 4.65
CA SER A 433 23.19 12.77 4.08
C SER A 433 23.82 13.72 3.06
N ASN A 434 25.14 13.96 3.16
CA ASN A 434 25.88 14.83 2.26
C ASN A 434 26.46 14.11 1.01
N LEU A 435 26.25 12.79 0.87
CA LEU A 435 26.73 12.02 -0.27
C LEU A 435 25.75 12.13 -1.46
N ASP A 436 25.93 13.12 -2.34
CA ASP A 436 25.20 13.20 -3.63
C ASP A 436 25.84 12.25 -4.66
N LEU A 437 25.50 10.97 -4.56
CA LEU A 437 25.99 9.92 -5.45
C LEU A 437 25.02 9.76 -6.63
N GLN A 438 25.53 9.98 -7.84
CA GLN A 438 24.78 9.75 -9.08
C GLN A 438 25.42 8.64 -9.88
N TRP A 439 24.61 7.73 -10.44
CA TRP A 439 25.07 6.60 -11.23
C TRP A 439 24.79 6.78 -12.73
N LYS A 440 25.72 6.32 -13.57
CA LYS A 440 25.57 6.29 -15.02
C LYS A 440 25.92 4.91 -15.56
N ARG A 441 25.12 4.40 -16.49
CA ARG A 441 25.41 3.13 -17.17
C ARG A 441 26.57 3.31 -18.15
N VAL A 442 27.63 2.51 -17.98
CA VAL A 442 28.80 2.49 -18.88
C VAL A 442 28.80 1.20 -19.73
N GLY A 443 28.18 0.14 -19.24
CA GLY A 443 28.01 -1.11 -19.97
C GLY A 443 27.03 -2.06 -19.26
N ARG A 444 26.84 -3.26 -19.80
CA ARG A 444 25.95 -4.26 -19.19
C ARG A 444 26.52 -4.71 -17.83
N GLY A 445 25.81 -4.39 -16.74
CA GLY A 445 26.24 -4.67 -15.36
C GLY A 445 27.40 -3.80 -14.85
N ARG A 446 27.77 -2.74 -15.58
CA ARG A 446 28.83 -1.80 -15.19
C ARG A 446 28.30 -0.37 -15.17
N TYR A 447 28.48 0.30 -14.04
CA TYR A 447 27.98 1.63 -13.76
C TYR A 447 29.12 2.48 -13.18
N GLU A 448 29.08 3.78 -13.41
CA GLU A 448 29.99 4.76 -12.84
C GLU A 448 29.21 5.59 -11.83
N ALA A 449 29.78 5.86 -10.65
CA ALA A 449 29.13 6.69 -9.63
C ALA A 449 30.07 7.80 -9.15
N SER A 450 29.63 9.06 -9.13
CA SER A 450 30.36 10.29 -8.73
C SER A 450 31.87 10.11 -8.36
N GLY A 451 32.72 9.80 -9.34
CA GLY A 451 34.18 9.66 -9.18
C GLY A 451 34.74 8.24 -8.91
N GLY A 452 33.91 7.20 -8.97
CA GLY A 452 34.23 5.79 -8.74
C GLY A 452 33.52 4.81 -9.68
N GLN A 453 33.74 3.51 -9.49
CA GLN A 453 33.15 2.44 -10.31
C GLN A 453 32.21 1.55 -9.49
N ILE A 454 31.03 1.28 -10.04
CA ILE A 454 30.08 0.29 -9.55
C ILE A 454 30.06 -0.89 -10.51
N SER A 455 30.36 -2.08 -9.99
CA SER A 455 30.27 -3.31 -10.77
C SER A 455 29.31 -4.30 -10.11
N ILE A 456 28.39 -4.83 -10.90
CA ILE A 456 27.42 -5.83 -10.45
C ILE A 456 27.85 -7.17 -11.00
N LYS A 457 28.16 -8.09 -10.09
CA LYS A 457 28.55 -9.46 -10.42
C LYS A 457 27.30 -10.33 -10.65
N LYS A 458 27.50 -11.46 -11.33
CA LYS A 458 26.42 -12.41 -11.68
C LYS A 458 25.71 -13.02 -10.46
N ASP A 459 26.34 -12.98 -9.29
CA ASP A 459 25.79 -13.44 -8.00
C ASP A 459 24.95 -12.37 -7.29
N TYR A 460 24.51 -11.31 -8.00
CA TYR A 460 23.74 -10.20 -7.43
C TYR A 460 24.46 -9.53 -6.25
N ARG A 461 25.77 -9.38 -6.39
CA ARG A 461 26.59 -8.56 -5.52
C ARG A 461 27.03 -7.29 -6.21
N LEU A 462 26.79 -6.16 -5.56
CA LEU A 462 27.22 -4.85 -5.99
C LEU A 462 28.53 -4.51 -5.30
N SER A 463 29.54 -4.20 -6.10
CA SER A 463 30.84 -3.73 -5.63
C SER A 463 30.90 -2.22 -5.89
N LEU A 464 30.97 -1.42 -4.82
CA LEU A 464 31.13 0.03 -4.89
C LEU A 464 32.59 0.36 -4.58
N GLU A 465 33.32 0.79 -5.61
CA GLU A 465 34.68 1.32 -5.50
C GLU A 465 34.60 2.83 -5.64
N ALA A 466 34.82 3.55 -4.54
CA ALA A 466 34.60 4.98 -4.51
C ALA A 466 35.87 5.71 -4.08
N LYS A 467 36.40 6.59 -4.94
CA LYS A 467 37.56 7.42 -4.62
C LYS A 467 37.14 8.56 -3.70
N ASN A 468 37.81 8.71 -2.56
CA ASN A 468 37.55 9.75 -1.54
C ASN A 468 36.14 9.80 -0.90
N THR A 469 35.19 8.95 -1.29
CA THR A 469 33.79 8.95 -0.82
C THR A 469 33.62 8.45 0.62
N PHE A 470 34.62 7.76 1.17
CA PHE A 470 34.62 7.24 2.55
C PHE A 470 35.73 7.85 3.42
N ALA A 471 36.45 8.87 2.90
CA ALA A 471 37.60 9.47 3.56
C ALA A 471 37.25 10.22 4.86
N GLY A 472 35.99 10.63 5.05
CA GLY A 472 35.54 11.34 6.26
C GLY A 472 34.98 10.44 7.37
N ALA A 473 34.76 9.15 7.12
CA ALA A 473 34.44 8.19 8.17
C ALA A 473 35.71 7.92 9.00
N LYS A 474 35.94 8.75 10.02
CA LYS A 474 37.16 8.80 10.85
C LYS A 474 37.65 7.41 11.24
N GLY A 475 38.90 7.11 10.90
CA GLY A 475 39.62 5.92 11.38
C GLY A 475 40.64 5.29 10.43
N GLY A 476 40.89 5.84 9.23
CA GLY A 476 41.95 5.35 8.33
C GLY A 476 41.77 3.89 7.86
N LEU A 477 40.57 3.33 7.97
CA LEU A 477 40.28 1.93 7.65
C LEU A 477 39.87 1.71 6.19
N LEU A 478 39.34 2.75 5.55
CA LEU A 478 38.94 2.76 4.15
C LEU A 478 39.81 3.80 3.43
N SER A 479 40.99 3.37 2.97
CA SER A 479 41.87 4.21 2.15
C SER A 479 41.24 4.46 0.77
N ASP A 480 41.78 5.43 0.03
CA ASP A 480 41.42 5.67 -1.37
C ASP A 480 41.50 4.34 -2.17
N GLY A 481 40.42 3.99 -2.89
CA GLY A 481 40.28 2.70 -3.59
C GLY A 481 39.70 1.53 -2.78
N SER A 482 39.12 1.77 -1.59
CA SER A 482 38.43 0.74 -0.82
C SER A 482 37.11 0.32 -1.49
N VAL A 483 36.86 -0.99 -1.57
CA VAL A 483 35.65 -1.56 -2.17
C VAL A 483 34.72 -2.06 -1.08
N MET A 484 33.49 -1.54 -1.07
CA MET A 484 32.39 -2.11 -0.29
C MET A 484 31.57 -3.07 -1.16
N VAL A 485 31.21 -4.21 -0.60
CA VAL A 485 30.36 -5.19 -1.27
C VAL A 485 28.99 -5.21 -0.61
N PHE A 486 27.95 -5.13 -1.43
CA PHE A 486 26.56 -5.22 -1.02
C PHE A 486 25.89 -6.41 -1.68
N LYS A 487 24.95 -7.05 -0.98
CA LYS A 487 24.07 -8.12 -1.48
C LYS A 487 22.68 -7.54 -1.79
N ARG A 488 22.01 -8.05 -2.82
CA ARG A 488 20.66 -7.59 -3.17
C ARG A 488 19.62 -8.05 -2.13
N VAL A 489 18.71 -7.17 -1.76
CA VAL A 489 17.54 -7.48 -0.94
C VAL A 489 16.40 -7.88 -1.89
N TRP A 490 15.81 -9.05 -1.69
CA TRP A 490 14.73 -9.59 -2.52
C TRP A 490 13.38 -9.39 -1.87
#